data_AF-A0A3N5ZK54-F1
#
_entry.id   AF-A0A3N5ZK54-F1
#
_cell.length_a   1.000
_cell.length_b   1.000
_cell.length_c   1.000
_cell.angle_alpha   90.00
_cell.angle_beta   90.00
_cell.angle_gamma   90.00
#
_symmetry.space_group_name_H-M   'P 1'
#
loop_
_entity.id
_entity.type
_entity.pdbx_description
1 polymer ?
#
loop_
_entity_poly.entity_id
_entity_poly.type
_entity_poly.pdbx_seq_one_letter_code
_entity_poly.pdbx_strand_id
1 'polypeptide(L)'
;MNCSACERRLEQYQAGTLAEAERLETDRHLRVCAACRTLLDALEAGENQVVPFDLFEAVLSRTTGSACIRCRSLLGDFVDGFLEGIESELVLSHLGSCVACNSLFRTMSQMGEVLPGMRELSPDSSFVEDVVRSTRALRPGGPRLPRILDFFRGLAQRPRFSWEAAYLAALLVFGLFGTPFSPAHDASSRLLASLQNREGLVAQADSSMERWQQEAQTLVSASGHARQTIGRMTTRSAEAADQMVGEGQELVRQSEDFLKSAGKTLKERIAAVYQKARGAKAPPRR
;
A
#
# COMPACT_ATOMS: atom_id res chain seq x y z
N MET A 1 26.41 -43.31 1.20
CA MET A 1 25.34 -42.30 1.07
C MET A 1 25.72 -41.13 0.15
N ASN A 2 24.76 -40.60 -0.62
CA ASN A 2 24.88 -39.34 -1.38
C ASN A 2 24.24 -38.15 -0.62
N CYS A 3 24.44 -36.90 -1.07
CA CYS A 3 23.97 -35.72 -0.34
C CYS A 3 22.45 -35.69 -0.13
N SER A 4 21.65 -36.05 -1.14
CA SER A 4 20.18 -36.04 -1.01
C SER A 4 19.63 -37.10 -0.05
N ALA A 5 20.30 -38.24 0.11
CA ALA A 5 19.96 -39.21 1.14
C ALA A 5 20.41 -38.73 2.53
N CYS A 6 21.53 -38.01 2.63
CA CYS A 6 21.96 -37.37 3.87
C CYS A 6 20.94 -36.31 4.31
N GLU A 7 20.59 -35.37 3.42
CA GLU A 7 19.67 -34.26 3.67
C GLU A 7 18.32 -34.73 4.22
N ARG A 8 17.72 -35.76 3.60
CA ARG A 8 16.44 -36.35 4.08
C ARG A 8 16.53 -37.01 5.45
N ARG A 9 17.74 -37.36 5.90
CA ARG A 9 17.98 -38.02 7.20
C ARG A 9 18.44 -37.03 8.28
N LEU A 10 18.79 -35.79 7.95
CA LEU A 10 19.33 -34.82 8.92
C LEU A 10 18.36 -34.49 10.06
N GLU A 11 17.06 -34.36 9.77
CA GLU A 11 16.05 -34.10 10.81
C GLU A 11 15.95 -35.28 11.81
N GLN A 12 15.95 -36.51 11.32
CA GLN A 12 15.92 -37.72 12.17
C GLN A 12 17.25 -37.93 12.91
N TYR A 13 18.36 -37.52 12.30
CA TYR A 13 19.69 -37.52 12.91
C TYR A 13 19.73 -36.56 14.09
N GLN A 14 19.28 -35.31 13.90
CA GLN A 14 19.21 -34.28 14.95
C GLN A 14 18.26 -34.69 16.08
N ALA A 15 17.08 -35.23 15.73
CA ALA A 15 16.13 -35.76 16.71
C ALA A 15 16.61 -37.03 17.45
N GLY A 16 17.76 -37.60 17.06
CA GLY A 16 18.31 -38.82 17.65
C GLY A 16 17.50 -40.09 17.37
N THR A 17 16.59 -40.07 16.39
CA THR A 17 15.66 -41.16 16.08
C THR A 17 16.17 -42.14 15.02
N LEU A 18 17.29 -41.83 14.34
CA LEU A 18 17.92 -42.75 13.40
C LEU A 18 18.44 -44.03 14.09
N ALA A 19 18.23 -45.16 13.42
CA ALA A 19 18.83 -46.44 13.77
C ALA A 19 20.37 -46.34 13.75
N GLU A 20 21.03 -47.11 14.61
CA GLU A 20 22.49 -47.02 14.83
C GLU A 20 23.30 -47.18 13.53
N ALA A 21 22.93 -48.14 12.67
CA ALA A 21 23.60 -48.37 11.39
C ALA A 21 23.51 -47.15 10.44
N GLU A 22 22.35 -46.48 10.41
CA GLU A 22 22.12 -45.31 9.56
C GLU A 22 22.79 -44.06 10.13
N ARG A 23 22.85 -43.95 11.46
CA ARG A 23 23.59 -42.89 12.16
C ARG A 23 25.08 -42.96 11.81
N LEU A 24 25.69 -44.16 11.88
CA LEU A 24 27.08 -44.37 11.50
C LEU A 24 27.36 -44.06 10.01
N GLU A 25 26.42 -44.40 9.11
CA GLU A 25 26.55 -44.03 7.69
C GLU A 25 26.47 -42.51 7.49
N THR A 26 25.59 -41.84 8.23
CA THR A 26 25.40 -40.38 8.20
C THR A 26 26.62 -39.66 8.76
N ASP A 27 27.15 -40.10 9.90
CA ASP A 27 28.41 -39.60 10.48
C ASP A 27 29.57 -39.69 9.50
N ARG A 28 29.69 -40.83 8.81
CA ARG A 28 30.75 -41.04 7.82
C ARG A 28 30.63 -40.04 6.67
N HIS A 29 29.42 -39.76 6.22
CA HIS A 29 29.19 -38.78 5.16
C HIS A 29 29.49 -37.35 5.62
N LEU A 30 29.01 -36.95 6.81
CA LEU A 30 29.22 -35.61 7.37
C LEU A 30 30.69 -35.27 7.61
N ARG A 31 31.54 -36.27 7.89
CA ARG A 31 33.00 -36.08 7.99
C ARG A 31 33.65 -35.71 6.65
N VAL A 32 33.07 -36.14 5.53
CA VAL A 32 33.64 -35.98 4.19
C VAL A 32 33.00 -34.81 3.42
N CYS A 33 31.69 -34.61 3.57
CA CYS A 33 30.93 -33.63 2.81
C CYS A 33 30.78 -32.31 3.58
N ALA A 34 31.53 -31.28 3.18
CA ALA A 34 31.46 -29.95 3.80
C ALA A 34 30.07 -29.31 3.69
N ALA A 35 29.36 -29.50 2.56
CA ALA A 35 28.04 -28.91 2.33
C ALA A 35 26.99 -29.47 3.31
N CYS A 36 26.94 -30.80 3.48
CA CYS A 36 26.02 -31.42 4.43
C CYS A 36 26.36 -31.09 5.89
N ARG A 37 27.64 -30.89 6.21
CA ARG A 37 28.05 -30.41 7.53
C ARG A 37 27.57 -28.99 7.80
N THR A 38 27.77 -28.06 6.86
CA THR A 38 27.25 -26.68 6.99
C THR A 38 25.74 -26.64 7.14
N LEU A 39 25.03 -27.54 6.46
CA LEU A 39 23.58 -27.66 6.63
C LEU A 39 23.19 -28.14 8.04
N LEU A 40 23.90 -29.14 8.58
CA LEU A 40 23.70 -29.59 9.95
C LEU A 40 24.00 -28.47 10.97
N ASP A 41 25.11 -27.75 10.80
CA ASP A 41 25.48 -26.62 11.67
C ASP A 41 24.39 -25.54 11.67
N ALA A 42 23.77 -25.27 10.51
CA ALA A 42 22.67 -24.32 10.39
C ALA A 42 21.38 -24.79 11.09
N LEU A 43 21.08 -26.08 11.02
CA LEU A 43 19.93 -26.67 11.73
C LEU A 43 20.13 -26.65 13.25
N GLU A 44 21.33 -26.98 13.73
CA GLU A 44 21.69 -26.90 15.15
C GLU A 44 21.68 -25.45 15.68
N ALA A 45 22.14 -24.50 14.87
CA ALA A 45 22.09 -23.08 15.22
C ALA A 45 20.65 -22.56 15.33
N GLY A 46 19.72 -23.09 14.51
CA GLY A 46 18.32 -22.70 14.53
C GLY A 46 17.56 -23.15 15.79
N GLU A 47 17.94 -24.28 16.39
CA GLU A 47 17.24 -24.87 17.55
C GLU A 47 17.50 -24.08 18.85
N ASN A 48 18.65 -23.41 18.96
CA ASN A 48 19.00 -22.54 20.09
C ASN A 48 18.77 -21.05 19.83
N GLN A 49 18.37 -20.68 18.61
CA GLN A 49 18.01 -19.30 18.34
C GLN A 49 16.61 -19.09 18.91
N VAL A 50 16.53 -18.30 20.00
CA VAL A 50 15.25 -17.75 20.47
C VAL A 50 14.66 -17.01 19.29
N VAL A 51 13.72 -17.67 18.61
CA VAL A 51 13.04 -17.12 17.45
C VAL A 51 12.42 -15.82 17.93
N PRO A 52 12.91 -14.65 17.46
CA PRO A 52 12.36 -13.42 17.93
C PRO A 52 10.89 -13.42 17.52
N PHE A 53 10.03 -12.93 18.42
CA PHE A 53 8.57 -13.07 18.31
C PHE A 53 8.02 -12.48 16.99
N ASP A 54 8.81 -11.65 16.32
CA ASP A 54 8.58 -11.02 15.03
C ASP A 54 8.88 -11.91 13.81
N LEU A 55 9.58 -13.05 13.95
CA LEU A 55 9.93 -13.89 12.79
C LEU A 55 8.70 -14.56 12.20
N PHE A 56 7.77 -15.03 13.03
CA PHE A 56 6.51 -15.59 12.54
C PHE A 56 5.68 -14.53 11.81
N GLU A 57 5.64 -13.31 12.34
CA GLU A 57 4.99 -12.18 11.68
C GLU A 57 5.70 -11.83 10.36
N ALA A 58 7.03 -11.84 10.32
CA ALA A 58 7.82 -11.56 9.14
C ALA A 58 7.66 -12.66 8.06
N VAL A 59 7.66 -13.94 8.45
CA VAL A 59 7.47 -15.07 7.54
C VAL A 59 6.06 -15.10 7.01
N LEU A 60 5.04 -14.92 7.86
CA LEU A 60 3.64 -14.81 7.40
C LEU A 60 3.46 -13.59 6.48
N SER A 61 4.04 -12.44 6.82
CA SER A 61 3.96 -11.25 5.95
C SER A 61 4.57 -11.49 4.56
N ARG A 62 5.56 -12.38 4.45
CA ARG A 62 6.23 -12.75 3.19
C ARG A 62 5.52 -13.86 2.41
N THR A 63 4.94 -14.84 3.08
CA THR A 63 4.44 -16.07 2.41
C THR A 63 2.94 -16.03 2.15
N THR A 64 2.14 -15.48 3.06
CA THR A 64 0.68 -15.38 2.88
C THR A 64 0.23 -14.02 2.34
N GLY A 65 1.19 -13.13 2.07
CA GLY A 65 0.94 -11.73 1.78
C GLY A 65 0.43 -11.01 3.03
N SER A 66 0.52 -9.67 3.07
CA SER A 66 -0.05 -8.95 4.22
C SER A 66 -1.55 -9.23 4.30
N ALA A 67 -2.05 -9.62 5.48
CA ALA A 67 -3.48 -9.84 5.72
C ALA A 67 -4.34 -8.64 5.24
N CYS A 68 -3.76 -7.44 5.28
CA CYS A 68 -4.34 -6.22 4.72
C CYS A 68 -4.68 -6.31 3.22
N ILE A 69 -3.79 -6.87 2.38
CA ILE A 69 -4.04 -6.99 0.93
C ILE A 69 -5.23 -7.91 0.69
N ARG A 70 -5.25 -9.08 1.35
CA ARG A 70 -6.36 -10.03 1.24
C ARG A 70 -7.66 -9.47 1.79
N CYS A 71 -7.63 -8.78 2.93
CA CYS A 71 -8.82 -8.10 3.45
C CYS A 71 -9.34 -7.05 2.47
N ARG A 72 -8.46 -6.23 1.86
CA ARG A 72 -8.87 -5.22 0.87
C ARG A 72 -9.49 -5.82 -0.38
N SER A 73 -9.00 -6.96 -0.86
CA SER A 73 -9.59 -7.63 -2.03
C SER A 73 -10.98 -8.22 -1.73
N LEU A 74 -11.24 -8.64 -0.49
CA LEU A 74 -12.52 -9.20 -0.06
C LEU A 74 -13.52 -8.14 0.43
N LEU A 75 -13.07 -6.90 0.61
CA LEU A 75 -13.87 -5.87 1.29
C LEU A 75 -15.08 -5.42 0.48
N GLY A 76 -15.01 -5.44 -0.85
CA GLY A 76 -16.14 -5.15 -1.73
C GLY A 76 -17.26 -6.17 -1.54
N ASP A 77 -16.94 -7.45 -1.74
CA ASP A 77 -17.88 -8.56 -1.53
C ASP A 77 -18.45 -8.59 -0.11
N PHE A 78 -17.64 -8.21 0.90
CA PHE A 78 -18.09 -8.09 2.28
C PHE A 78 -19.10 -6.95 2.47
N VAL A 79 -18.85 -5.77 1.90
CA VAL A 79 -19.77 -4.60 1.97
C VAL A 79 -21.08 -4.90 1.23
N ASP A 80 -21.01 -5.62 0.11
CA ASP A 80 -22.17 -5.99 -0.70
C ASP A 80 -22.94 -7.20 -0.10
N GLY A 81 -22.42 -7.82 0.96
CA GLY A 81 -23.05 -8.97 1.64
C GLY A 81 -22.92 -10.30 0.89
N PHE A 82 -22.02 -10.40 -0.08
CA PHE A 82 -21.73 -11.63 -0.83
C PHE A 82 -20.75 -12.57 -0.12
N LEU A 83 -20.06 -12.08 0.91
CA LEU A 83 -19.06 -12.85 1.64
C LEU A 83 -19.71 -13.66 2.79
N GLU A 84 -19.62 -14.99 2.74
CA GLU A 84 -20.22 -15.89 3.73
C GLU A 84 -19.18 -16.75 4.47
N GLY A 85 -19.58 -17.28 5.64
CA GLY A 85 -18.79 -18.24 6.41
C GLY A 85 -17.43 -17.71 6.87
N ILE A 86 -16.39 -18.53 6.71
CA ILE A 86 -15.04 -18.29 7.26
C ILE A 86 -14.43 -16.98 6.73
N GLU A 87 -14.69 -16.61 5.48
CA GLU A 87 -14.10 -15.40 4.89
C GLU A 87 -14.65 -14.12 5.53
N SER A 88 -15.95 -14.11 5.84
CA SER A 88 -16.62 -13.03 6.57
C SER A 88 -16.05 -12.88 7.99
N GLU A 89 -15.87 -14.01 8.70
CA GLU A 89 -15.27 -14.03 10.03
C GLU A 89 -13.82 -13.52 10.04
N LEU A 90 -13.03 -13.91 9.02
CA LEU A 90 -11.64 -13.45 8.87
C LEU A 90 -11.56 -11.94 8.60
N VAL A 91 -12.44 -11.41 7.74
CA VAL A 91 -12.52 -9.96 7.48
C VAL A 91 -12.93 -9.22 8.75
N LEU A 92 -13.98 -9.67 9.45
CA LEU A 92 -14.43 -9.06 10.72
C LEU A 92 -13.32 -9.03 11.78
N SER A 93 -12.62 -10.15 11.97
CA SER A 93 -11.50 -10.25 12.91
C SER A 93 -10.37 -9.27 12.53
N HIS A 94 -10.06 -9.15 11.24
CA HIS A 94 -9.03 -8.23 10.77
C HIS A 94 -9.46 -6.75 10.90
N LEU A 95 -10.71 -6.41 10.60
CA LEU A 95 -11.25 -5.05 10.77
C LEU A 95 -11.23 -4.62 12.25
N GLY A 96 -11.38 -5.56 13.18
CA GLY A 96 -11.26 -5.30 14.62
C GLY A 96 -9.83 -4.95 15.08
N SER A 97 -8.81 -5.42 14.36
CA SER A 97 -7.40 -5.23 14.74
C SER A 97 -6.65 -4.21 13.88
N CYS A 98 -7.10 -3.96 12.63
CA CYS A 98 -6.41 -3.11 11.66
C CYS A 98 -7.17 -1.80 11.39
N VAL A 99 -6.65 -0.69 11.94
CA VAL A 99 -7.22 0.67 11.79
C VAL A 99 -7.35 1.08 10.32
N ALA A 100 -6.34 0.78 9.49
CA ALA A 100 -6.35 1.15 8.08
C ALA A 100 -7.48 0.45 7.30
N CYS A 101 -7.64 -0.86 7.48
CA CYS A 101 -8.70 -1.62 6.82
C CYS A 101 -10.10 -1.20 7.33
N ASN A 102 -10.25 -0.92 8.63
CA ASN A 102 -11.49 -0.42 9.19
C ASN A 102 -11.89 0.97 8.64
N SER A 103 -10.92 1.87 8.46
CA SER A 103 -11.18 3.18 7.85
C SER A 103 -11.67 3.07 6.41
N LEU A 104 -11.09 2.14 5.63
CA LEU A 104 -11.53 1.86 4.26
C LEU A 104 -12.94 1.28 4.24
N PHE A 105 -13.23 0.32 5.12
CA PHE A 105 -14.56 -0.28 5.28
C PHE A 105 -15.62 0.79 5.53
N ARG A 106 -15.42 1.66 6.53
CA ARG A 106 -16.34 2.76 6.84
C ARG A 106 -16.58 3.68 5.64
N THR A 107 -15.53 4.01 4.90
CA THR A 107 -15.63 4.85 3.70
C THR A 107 -16.48 4.16 2.63
N MET A 108 -16.23 2.86 2.36
CA MET A 108 -16.99 2.09 1.38
C MET A 108 -18.46 1.94 1.78
N SER A 109 -18.75 1.64 3.05
CA SER A 109 -20.12 1.56 3.56
C SER A 109 -20.85 2.90 3.44
N GLN A 110 -20.18 4.01 3.77
CA GLN A 110 -20.75 5.35 3.61
C GLN A 110 -21.05 5.68 2.13
N MET A 111 -20.18 5.28 1.20
CA MET A 111 -20.45 5.43 -0.23
C MET A 111 -21.66 4.59 -0.68
N GLY A 112 -21.84 3.40 -0.12
CA GLY A 112 -23.01 2.55 -0.34
C GLY A 112 -24.33 3.20 0.04
N GLU A 113 -24.34 4.07 1.07
CA GLU A 113 -25.52 4.84 1.48
C GLU A 113 -25.75 6.08 0.60
N VAL A 114 -24.68 6.79 0.22
CA VAL A 114 -24.77 8.06 -0.52
C VAL A 114 -25.06 7.86 -2.00
N LEU A 115 -24.45 6.84 -2.65
CA LEU A 115 -24.55 6.64 -4.09
C LEU A 115 -25.99 6.37 -4.58
N PRO A 116 -26.82 5.55 -3.91
CA PRO A 116 -28.22 5.38 -4.28
C PRO A 116 -28.99 6.69 -4.28
N GLY A 117 -28.78 7.56 -3.27
CA GLY A 117 -29.40 8.88 -3.21
C GLY A 117 -28.96 9.79 -4.36
N MET A 118 -27.71 9.66 -4.82
CA MET A 118 -27.23 10.39 -6.00
C MET A 118 -27.85 9.89 -7.31
N ARG A 119 -28.26 8.63 -7.39
CA ARG A 119 -28.91 8.07 -8.59
C ARG A 119 -30.28 8.69 -8.86
N GLU A 120 -30.97 9.13 -7.81
CA GLU A 120 -32.30 9.75 -7.92
C GLU A 120 -32.22 11.23 -8.35
N LEU A 121 -31.04 11.85 -8.27
CA LEU A 121 -30.83 13.19 -8.78
C LEU A 121 -30.84 13.16 -10.31
N SER A 122 -31.98 13.54 -10.91
CA SER A 122 -32.00 13.92 -12.32
C SER A 122 -31.27 15.26 -12.46
N PRO A 123 -30.10 15.30 -13.11
CA PRO A 123 -29.41 16.55 -13.34
C PRO A 123 -30.28 17.45 -14.23
N ASP A 124 -30.28 18.75 -13.94
CA ASP A 124 -30.89 19.72 -14.85
C ASP A 124 -30.18 19.69 -16.21
N SER A 125 -30.92 20.05 -17.25
CA SER A 125 -30.45 20.21 -18.63
C SER A 125 -29.16 21.04 -18.76
N SER A 126 -28.96 22.02 -17.88
CA SER A 126 -27.75 22.86 -17.81
C SER A 126 -26.49 22.12 -17.33
N PHE A 127 -26.63 21.06 -16.53
CA PHE A 127 -25.50 20.33 -15.94
C PHE A 127 -24.58 19.71 -17.00
N VAL A 128 -25.17 19.16 -18.07
CA VAL A 128 -24.38 18.55 -19.16
C VAL A 128 -23.52 19.62 -19.84
N GLU A 129 -24.07 20.81 -20.07
CA GLU A 129 -23.33 21.93 -20.65
C GLU A 129 -22.18 22.39 -19.74
N ASP A 130 -22.43 22.46 -18.43
CA ASP A 130 -21.44 22.86 -17.43
C ASP A 130 -20.30 21.84 -17.26
N VAL A 131 -20.61 20.54 -17.26
CA VAL A 131 -19.61 19.46 -17.24
C VAL A 131 -18.78 19.48 -18.51
N VAL A 132 -19.39 19.64 -19.68
CA VAL A 132 -18.66 19.74 -20.95
C VAL A 132 -17.76 20.97 -20.97
N ARG A 133 -18.24 22.12 -20.49
CA ARG A 133 -17.45 23.36 -20.39
C ARG A 133 -16.26 23.18 -19.45
N SER A 134 -16.47 22.58 -18.28
CA SER A 134 -15.43 22.37 -17.26
C SER A 134 -14.38 21.33 -17.69
N THR A 135 -14.83 20.22 -18.29
CA THR A 135 -13.92 19.18 -18.80
C THR A 135 -13.11 19.66 -20.01
N ARG A 136 -13.68 20.55 -20.83
CA ARG A 136 -12.94 21.23 -21.91
C ARG A 136 -11.88 22.19 -21.37
N ALA A 137 -12.16 22.90 -20.28
CA ALA A 137 -11.21 23.81 -19.66
C ALA A 137 -10.00 23.09 -19.02
N LEU A 138 -10.23 21.88 -18.48
CA LEU A 138 -9.18 21.06 -17.86
C LEU A 138 -8.36 20.24 -18.85
N ARG A 139 -8.82 20.09 -20.10
CA ARG A 139 -8.07 19.37 -21.13
C ARG A 139 -6.91 20.28 -21.58
N PRO A 140 -5.63 19.93 -21.31
CA PRO A 140 -4.50 20.70 -21.81
C PRO A 140 -4.44 20.51 -23.32
N GLY A 141 -5.13 21.38 -24.05
CA GLY A 141 -5.25 21.35 -25.49
C GLY A 141 -4.16 22.17 -26.15
N GLY A 142 -3.08 21.52 -26.56
CA GLY A 142 -2.42 21.93 -27.80
C GLY A 142 -3.45 21.88 -28.95
N PRO A 143 -3.55 22.90 -29.81
CA PRO A 143 -4.71 23.13 -30.70
C PRO A 143 -4.91 22.13 -31.86
N ARG A 144 -4.21 21.00 -31.91
CA ARG A 144 -4.13 20.14 -33.13
C ARG A 144 -4.98 18.88 -33.09
N LEU A 145 -5.09 18.20 -31.94
CA LEU A 145 -5.88 16.97 -31.81
C LEU A 145 -7.39 17.12 -32.05
N PRO A 146 -8.08 18.18 -31.57
CA PRO A 146 -9.53 18.30 -31.79
C PRO A 146 -9.88 18.48 -33.27
N ARG A 147 -9.07 19.23 -34.05
CA ARG A 147 -9.30 19.41 -35.49
C ARG A 147 -9.20 18.11 -36.28
N ILE A 148 -8.27 17.22 -35.91
CA ILE A 148 -8.09 15.94 -36.58
C ILE A 148 -9.30 15.04 -36.30
N LEU A 149 -9.76 14.97 -35.05
CA LEU A 149 -10.94 14.19 -34.68
C LEU A 149 -12.22 14.73 -35.31
N ASP A 150 -12.41 16.05 -35.37
CA ASP A 150 -13.57 16.66 -36.01
C ASP A 150 -13.57 16.42 -37.53
N PHE A 151 -12.40 16.44 -38.17
CA PHE A 151 -12.23 16.06 -39.57
C PHE A 151 -12.61 14.58 -39.82
N PHE A 152 -12.13 13.65 -38.97
CA PHE A 152 -12.51 12.24 -39.05
C PHE A 152 -13.99 12.01 -38.77
N ARG A 153 -14.59 12.77 -37.85
CA ARG A 153 -16.02 12.68 -37.53
C ARG A 153 -16.89 13.19 -38.69
N GLY A 154 -16.48 14.26 -39.37
CA GLY A 154 -17.14 14.74 -40.60
C GLY A 154 -17.01 13.76 -41.77
N LEU A 155 -15.88 13.07 -41.89
CA LEU A 155 -15.67 12.00 -42.86
C LEU A 155 -16.55 10.77 -42.55
N ALA A 156 -16.64 10.37 -41.28
CA ALA A 156 -17.43 9.21 -40.83
C ALA A 156 -18.95 9.37 -41.05
N GLN A 157 -19.45 10.61 -41.17
CA GLN A 157 -20.86 10.87 -41.48
C GLN A 157 -21.23 10.64 -42.95
N ARG A 158 -20.26 10.43 -43.85
CA ARG A 158 -20.56 10.12 -45.25
C ARG A 158 -20.97 8.65 -45.39
N PRO A 159 -22.12 8.32 -46.02
CA PRO A 159 -22.61 6.95 -46.11
C PRO A 159 -21.71 6.00 -46.92
N ARG A 160 -20.72 6.53 -47.65
CA ARG A 160 -19.73 5.76 -48.42
C ARG A 160 -18.35 5.67 -47.77
N PHE A 161 -18.16 6.30 -46.62
CA PHE A 161 -16.85 6.40 -45.96
C PHE A 161 -16.26 5.05 -45.58
N SER A 162 -17.09 4.10 -45.13
CA SER A 162 -16.63 2.76 -44.75
C SER A 162 -15.95 2.02 -45.91
N TRP A 163 -16.50 2.14 -47.12
CA TRP A 163 -15.94 1.49 -48.30
C TRP A 163 -14.67 2.19 -48.80
N GLU A 164 -14.66 3.52 -48.82
CA GLU A 164 -13.46 4.32 -49.16
C GLU A 164 -12.33 4.05 -48.16
N ALA A 165 -12.62 4.01 -46.85
CA ALA A 165 -11.64 3.72 -45.82
C ALA A 165 -11.11 2.28 -45.91
N ALA A 166 -11.97 1.30 -46.17
CA ALA A 166 -11.56 -0.08 -46.37
C ALA A 166 -10.66 -0.22 -47.61
N TYR A 167 -11.00 0.45 -48.71
CA TYR A 167 -10.19 0.44 -49.94
C TYR A 167 -8.83 1.12 -49.73
N LEU A 168 -8.81 2.27 -49.05
CA LEU A 168 -7.58 3.01 -48.74
C LEU A 168 -6.69 2.21 -47.77
N ALA A 169 -7.28 1.57 -46.77
CA ALA A 169 -6.57 0.65 -45.88
C ALA A 169 -6.01 -0.55 -46.65
N ALA A 170 -6.77 -1.15 -47.56
CA ALA A 170 -6.32 -2.25 -48.40
C ALA A 170 -5.16 -1.83 -49.32
N LEU A 171 -5.24 -0.64 -49.94
CA LEU A 171 -4.14 -0.08 -50.73
C LEU A 171 -2.90 0.21 -49.89
N LEU A 172 -3.08 0.68 -48.65
CA LEU A 172 -1.98 0.95 -47.74
C LEU A 172 -1.30 -0.35 -47.32
N VAL A 173 -2.07 -1.38 -46.96
CA VAL A 173 -1.57 -2.73 -46.66
C VAL A 173 -0.88 -3.33 -47.89
N PHE A 174 -1.48 -3.23 -49.06
CA PHE A 174 -0.88 -3.73 -50.30
C PHE A 174 0.40 -2.96 -50.67
N GLY A 175 0.44 -1.65 -50.46
CA GLY A 175 1.66 -0.85 -50.63
C GLY A 175 2.75 -1.26 -49.65
N LEU A 176 2.40 -1.41 -48.36
CA LEU A 176 3.33 -1.76 -47.29
C LEU A 176 3.85 -3.20 -47.39
N PHE A 177 3.05 -4.15 -47.87
CA PHE A 177 3.39 -5.57 -47.81
C PHE A 177 3.47 -6.26 -49.17
N GLY A 178 2.79 -5.73 -50.19
CA GLY A 178 2.69 -6.33 -51.52
C GLY A 178 3.72 -5.82 -52.53
N THR A 179 4.42 -4.72 -52.25
CA THR A 179 5.44 -4.19 -53.16
C THR A 179 6.86 -4.58 -52.73
N PRO A 180 7.72 -5.06 -53.65
CA PRO A 180 9.09 -5.50 -53.33
C PRO A 180 10.02 -4.34 -52.92
N PHE A 181 9.60 -3.10 -53.15
CA PHE A 181 10.31 -1.89 -52.75
C PHE A 181 9.80 -1.30 -51.42
N SER A 182 8.88 -1.99 -50.75
CA SER A 182 8.36 -1.50 -49.48
C SER A 182 9.44 -1.53 -48.39
N PRO A 183 9.62 -0.44 -47.62
CA PRO A 183 10.53 -0.41 -46.48
C PRO A 183 10.14 -1.42 -45.38
N ALA A 184 8.90 -1.94 -45.38
CA ALA A 184 8.45 -2.95 -44.43
C ALA A 184 8.74 -4.41 -44.87
N HIS A 185 9.08 -4.64 -46.15
CA HIS A 185 9.45 -5.98 -46.63
C HIS A 185 10.73 -6.48 -45.94
N ASP A 186 11.65 -5.57 -45.65
CA ASP A 186 12.90 -5.87 -44.94
C ASP A 186 12.71 -5.87 -43.41
N ALA A 187 11.60 -5.31 -42.92
CA ALA A 187 11.29 -5.34 -41.50
C ALA A 187 10.89 -6.75 -41.05
N SER A 188 10.14 -7.50 -41.85
CA SER A 188 9.73 -8.87 -41.52
C SER A 188 10.91 -9.84 -41.54
N SER A 189 11.84 -9.70 -42.50
CA SER A 189 13.06 -10.50 -42.57
C SER A 189 14.01 -10.19 -41.41
N ARG A 190 14.14 -8.91 -41.01
CA ARG A 190 14.91 -8.50 -39.82
C ARG A 190 14.27 -8.97 -38.51
N LEU A 191 12.94 -8.98 -38.44
CA LEU A 191 12.21 -9.48 -37.27
C LEU A 191 12.36 -11.01 -37.17
N LEU A 192 12.24 -11.74 -38.28
CA LEU A 192 12.53 -13.18 -38.35
C LEU A 192 13.99 -13.52 -38.05
N ALA A 193 14.94 -12.74 -38.59
CA ALA A 193 16.36 -12.89 -38.28
C ALA A 193 16.66 -12.60 -36.80
N SER A 194 15.98 -11.62 -36.19
CA SER A 194 16.06 -11.36 -34.75
C SER A 194 15.49 -12.52 -33.93
N LEU A 195 14.39 -13.13 -34.37
CA LEU A 195 13.73 -14.28 -33.73
C LEU A 195 14.51 -15.59 -33.87
N GLN A 196 15.21 -15.78 -34.98
CA GLN A 196 16.05 -16.96 -35.24
C GLN A 196 17.41 -16.88 -34.54
N ASN A 197 17.91 -15.67 -34.27
CA ASN A 197 19.12 -15.47 -33.48
C ASN A 197 18.77 -15.55 -31.98
N ARG A 198 18.50 -16.79 -31.53
CA ARG A 198 18.01 -17.12 -30.18
C ARG A 198 18.97 -16.65 -29.08
N GLU A 199 20.26 -16.55 -29.37
CA GLU A 199 21.28 -16.03 -28.44
C GLU A 199 21.20 -14.51 -28.29
N GLY A 200 20.77 -13.77 -29.32
CA GLY A 200 20.68 -12.31 -29.28
C GLY A 200 19.41 -11.81 -28.61
N LEU A 201 18.23 -12.37 -28.94
CA LEU A 201 16.97 -11.95 -28.33
C LEU A 201 16.85 -12.39 -26.87
N VAL A 202 17.34 -13.58 -26.51
CA VAL A 202 17.34 -14.02 -25.11
C VAL A 202 18.35 -13.22 -24.29
N ALA A 203 19.57 -12.94 -24.80
CA ALA A 203 20.51 -12.06 -24.10
C ALA A 203 20.04 -10.60 -24.01
N GLN A 204 19.33 -10.10 -25.02
CA GLN A 204 18.74 -8.76 -25.00
C GLN A 204 17.50 -8.70 -24.10
N ALA A 205 16.71 -9.77 -24.02
CA ALA A 205 15.61 -9.90 -23.08
C ALA A 205 16.12 -10.05 -21.64
N ASP A 206 17.18 -10.83 -21.39
CA ASP A 206 17.82 -10.97 -20.08
C ASP A 206 18.40 -9.65 -19.61
N SER A 207 19.20 -8.97 -20.44
CA SER A 207 19.77 -7.66 -20.06
C SER A 207 18.70 -6.57 -19.91
N SER A 208 17.60 -6.65 -20.65
CA SER A 208 16.40 -5.83 -20.43
C SER A 208 15.75 -6.15 -19.09
N MET A 209 15.58 -7.43 -18.77
CA MET A 209 14.93 -7.90 -17.56
C MET A 209 15.76 -7.59 -16.31
N GLU A 210 17.08 -7.74 -16.38
CA GLU A 210 18.03 -7.30 -15.34
C GLU A 210 17.95 -5.80 -15.12
N ARG A 211 17.89 -4.99 -16.19
CA ARG A 211 17.75 -3.54 -16.08
C ARG A 211 16.42 -3.14 -15.43
N TRP A 212 15.32 -3.78 -15.81
CA TRP A 212 14.02 -3.59 -15.18
C TRP A 212 14.00 -4.07 -13.72
N GLN A 213 14.69 -5.16 -13.38
CA GLN A 213 14.84 -5.62 -12.00
C GLN A 213 15.65 -4.64 -11.16
N GLN A 214 16.76 -4.10 -11.71
CA GLN A 214 17.54 -3.07 -11.04
C GLN A 214 16.70 -1.81 -10.82
N GLU A 215 15.98 -1.34 -11.84
CA GLU A 215 15.11 -0.17 -11.72
C GLU A 215 13.97 -0.40 -10.72
N ALA A 216 13.35 -1.58 -10.73
CA ALA A 216 12.35 -1.97 -9.73
C ALA A 216 12.94 -2.05 -8.31
N GLN A 217 14.15 -2.58 -8.14
CA GLN A 217 14.84 -2.58 -6.85
C GLN A 217 15.15 -1.17 -6.36
N THR A 218 15.55 -0.25 -7.26
CA THR A 218 15.76 1.16 -6.90
C THR A 218 14.46 1.87 -6.50
N LEU A 219 13.35 1.56 -7.17
CA LEU A 219 12.03 2.09 -6.81
C LEU A 219 11.55 1.53 -5.46
N VAL A 220 11.74 0.24 -5.21
CA VAL A 220 11.39 -0.40 -3.94
C VAL A 220 12.23 0.17 -2.81
N SER A 221 13.55 0.33 -2.97
CA SER A 221 14.41 0.92 -1.95
C SER A 221 14.10 2.40 -1.70
N ALA A 222 13.85 3.18 -2.76
CA ALA A 222 13.40 4.57 -2.64
C ALA A 222 12.06 4.67 -1.90
N SER A 223 11.11 3.76 -2.17
CA SER A 223 9.84 3.71 -1.46
C SER A 223 10.02 3.34 0.02
N GLY A 224 10.98 2.45 0.33
CA GLY A 224 11.36 2.10 1.69
C GLY A 224 11.90 3.32 2.46
N HIS A 225 12.80 4.09 1.84
CA HIS A 225 13.31 5.34 2.43
C HIS A 225 12.22 6.40 2.61
N ALA A 226 11.30 6.54 1.67
CA ALA A 226 10.16 7.45 1.81
C ALA A 226 9.26 7.06 2.99
N ARG A 227 8.92 5.77 3.12
CA ARG A 227 8.12 5.26 4.26
C ARG A 227 8.83 5.47 5.59
N GLN A 228 10.14 5.21 5.66
CA GLN A 228 10.92 5.44 6.86
C GLN A 228 10.97 6.93 7.24
N THR A 229 11.06 7.82 6.25
CA THR A 229 11.04 9.28 6.46
C THR A 229 9.68 9.74 6.98
N ILE A 230 8.58 9.26 6.40
CA ILE A 230 7.23 9.54 6.89
C ILE A 230 7.05 9.01 8.31
N GLY A 231 7.53 7.79 8.60
CA GLY A 231 7.51 7.22 9.95
C GLY A 231 8.20 8.11 10.98
N ARG A 232 9.40 8.64 10.66
CA ARG A 232 10.11 9.59 11.53
C ARG A 232 9.39 10.92 11.69
N MET A 233 8.71 11.41 10.64
CA MET A 233 7.91 12.62 10.73
C MET A 233 6.68 12.41 11.63
N THR A 234 6.03 11.26 11.53
CA THR A 234 4.87 10.92 12.39
C THR A 234 5.26 10.77 13.85
N THR A 235 6.41 10.14 14.16
CA THR A 235 6.88 10.04 15.56
C THR A 235 7.24 11.42 16.12
N ARG A 236 7.95 12.25 15.35
CA ARG A 236 8.24 13.65 15.78
C ARG A 236 6.97 14.47 15.97
N SER A 237 5.96 14.27 15.12
CA SER A 237 4.67 14.96 15.27
C SER A 237 3.92 14.50 16.51
N ALA A 238 3.99 13.21 16.86
CA ALA A 238 3.40 12.68 18.09
C ALA A 238 4.12 13.22 19.33
N GLU A 239 5.46 13.22 19.33
CA GLU A 239 6.28 13.81 20.41
C GLU A 239 5.97 15.31 20.60
N ALA A 240 5.84 16.07 19.50
CA ALA A 240 5.47 17.48 19.55
C ALA A 240 4.05 17.70 20.10
N ALA A 241 3.10 16.82 19.75
CA ALA A 241 1.75 16.88 20.27
C ALA A 241 1.72 16.57 21.78
N ASP A 242 2.44 15.56 22.24
CA ASP A 242 2.57 15.22 23.66
C ASP A 242 3.22 16.37 24.45
N GLN A 243 4.24 17.01 23.89
CA GLN A 243 4.84 18.20 24.50
C GLN A 243 3.83 19.35 24.62
N MET A 244 3.06 19.65 23.56
CA MET A 244 2.02 20.68 23.61
C MET A 244 0.92 20.37 24.63
N VAL A 245 0.53 19.11 24.77
CA VAL A 245 -0.43 18.66 25.79
C VAL A 245 0.17 18.87 27.20
N GLY A 246 1.43 18.51 27.40
CA GLY A 246 2.14 18.73 28.67
C GLY A 246 2.25 20.21 29.05
N GLU A 247 2.63 21.06 28.10
CA GLU A 247 2.67 22.53 28.29
C GLU A 247 1.28 23.10 28.60
N GLY A 248 0.25 22.61 27.90
CA GLY A 248 -1.15 22.97 28.17
C GLY A 248 -1.61 22.59 29.58
N GLN A 249 -1.26 21.38 30.04
CA GLN A 249 -1.60 20.93 31.40
C GLN A 249 -0.92 21.77 32.48
N GLU A 250 0.34 22.17 32.29
CA GLU A 250 1.04 23.02 33.25
C GLU A 250 0.45 24.44 33.29
N LEU A 251 0.05 25.00 32.14
CA LEU A 251 -0.67 26.28 32.10
C LEU A 251 -2.01 26.22 32.84
N VAL A 252 -2.76 25.13 32.68
CA VAL A 252 -4.00 24.90 33.44
C VAL A 252 -3.71 24.85 34.93
N ARG A 253 -2.67 24.11 35.35
CA ARG A 253 -2.28 24.00 36.77
C ARG A 253 -1.89 25.36 37.35
N GLN A 254 -1.11 26.16 36.62
CA GLN A 254 -0.76 27.52 37.03
C GLN A 254 -1.98 28.42 37.16
N SER A 255 -2.96 28.29 36.25
CA SER A 255 -4.21 29.05 36.34
C SER A 255 -5.05 28.67 37.57
N GLU A 256 -5.10 27.38 37.93
CA GLU A 256 -5.77 26.93 39.15
C GLU A 256 -5.11 27.48 40.41
N ASP A 257 -3.78 27.46 40.47
CA ASP A 257 -3.03 27.98 41.61
C ASP A 257 -3.21 29.50 41.74
N PHE A 258 -3.23 30.23 40.62
CA PHE A 258 -3.55 31.64 40.60
C PHE A 258 -4.97 31.91 41.14
N LEU A 259 -5.98 31.17 40.68
CA LEU A 259 -7.36 31.30 41.15
C LEU A 259 -7.51 30.96 42.64
N LYS A 260 -6.83 29.93 43.14
CA LYS A 260 -6.79 29.59 44.57
C LYS A 260 -6.18 30.72 45.39
N SER A 261 -5.07 31.30 44.92
CA SER A 261 -4.41 32.41 45.61
C SER A 261 -5.29 33.67 45.64
N ALA A 262 -5.90 34.05 44.52
CA ALA A 262 -6.80 35.18 44.42
C ALA A 262 -8.05 35.00 45.29
N GLY A 263 -8.60 33.78 45.32
CA GLY A 263 -9.72 33.41 46.19
C GLY A 263 -9.39 33.54 47.68
N LYS A 264 -8.16 33.18 48.10
CA LYS A 264 -7.69 33.37 49.48
C LYS A 264 -7.58 34.86 49.84
N THR A 265 -6.96 35.67 48.99
CA THR A 265 -6.83 37.12 49.21
C THR A 265 -8.19 37.81 49.27
N LEU A 266 -9.15 37.40 48.44
CA LEU A 266 -10.52 37.94 48.47
C LEU A 266 -11.22 37.58 49.80
N LYS A 267 -11.12 36.33 50.25
CA LYS A 267 -11.68 35.89 51.55
C LYS A 267 -11.10 36.68 52.72
N GLU A 268 -9.79 36.90 52.73
CA GLU A 268 -9.10 37.70 53.76
C GLU A 268 -9.59 39.17 53.76
N ARG A 269 -9.75 39.78 52.57
CA ARG A 269 -10.30 41.14 52.45
C ARG A 269 -11.74 41.23 52.93
N ILE A 270 -12.60 40.28 52.55
CA ILE A 270 -14.00 40.22 53.01
C ILE A 270 -14.06 40.08 54.53
N ALA A 271 -13.24 39.19 55.11
CA ALA A 271 -13.17 38.99 56.57
C ALA A 271 -12.74 40.28 57.30
N ALA A 272 -11.73 41.00 56.77
CA ALA A 272 -11.28 42.27 57.33
C ALA A 272 -12.37 43.36 57.29
N VAL A 273 -13.11 43.47 56.18
CA VAL A 273 -14.26 44.40 56.07
C VAL A 273 -15.35 44.04 57.09
N TYR A 274 -15.66 42.74 57.24
CA TYR A 274 -16.68 42.28 58.18
C TYR A 274 -16.30 42.55 59.64
N GLN A 275 -15.04 42.33 60.02
CA GLN A 275 -14.55 42.67 61.36
C GLN A 275 -14.60 44.18 61.62
N LYS A 276 -14.21 45.01 60.64
CA LYS A 276 -14.29 46.48 60.75
C LYS A 276 -15.73 46.96 60.93
N ALA A 277 -16.68 46.39 60.18
CA ALA A 277 -18.11 46.70 60.32
C ALA A 277 -18.68 46.27 61.68
N ARG A 278 -18.22 45.14 62.23
CA ARG A 278 -18.66 44.64 63.55
C ARG A 278 -18.09 45.45 64.71
N GLY A 279 -16.85 45.94 64.60
CA GLY A 279 -16.22 46.81 65.61
C GLY A 279 -16.86 48.21 65.70
N ALA A 280 -17.39 48.73 64.59
CA ALA A 280 -18.07 50.04 64.56
C ALA A 280 -19.46 50.04 65.22
N LYS A 281 -20.03 48.86 65.52
CA LYS A 281 -21.38 48.68 66.09
C LYS A 281 -21.41 48.47 67.62
N ALA A 282 -20.34 48.82 68.34
CA ALA A 282 -20.38 48.82 69.79
C ALA A 282 -21.39 49.88 70.27
N PRO A 283 -22.47 49.51 70.98
CA PRO A 283 -23.45 50.47 71.46
C PRO A 283 -22.78 51.43 72.45
N PRO A 284 -23.13 52.72 72.44
CA PRO A 284 -22.65 53.65 73.45
C PRO A 284 -23.09 53.13 74.82
N ARG A 285 -22.13 52.92 75.74
CA ARG A 285 -22.41 52.61 77.14
C ARG A 285 -23.22 53.78 77.70
N ARG A 286 -24.50 53.54 78.01
CA ARG A 286 -25.30 54.40 78.89
C ARG A 286 -25.03 54.02 80.33
#